data_AF-A0A968FV70-F1
#
_entry.id   AF-A0A968FV70-F1
#
_cell.length_a   1.000
_cell.length_b   1.000
_cell.length_c   1.000
_cell.angle_alpha   90.00
_cell.angle_beta   90.00
_cell.angle_gamma   90.00
#
_symmetry.space_group_name_H-M   'P 1'
#
loop_
_entity.id
_entity.type
_entity.pdbx_description
1 polymer ?
#
loop_
_entity_poly.entity_id
_entity_poly.type
_entity_poly.pdbx_seq_one_letter_code
_entity_poly.pdbx_strand_id
1 'polypeptide(L)'
;MQRPCTDCNAPVTESPTVVDFDRQEIHVFHPVLCPSCLLAQCVKYSVECANCGGKIPPYSQVGVLKADDGAAQYVHMTTACSTVGSAFHGYFGKGTLGEFVQIEAC
;
A
#
# COMPACT_ATOMS: atom_id res chain seq x y z
N MET A 1 24.72 -2.06 -9.08
CA MET A 1 25.02 -0.96 -8.13
C MET A 1 24.23 -1.22 -6.86
N GLN A 2 24.87 -1.32 -5.70
CA GLN A 2 24.17 -1.51 -4.43
C GLN A 2 23.59 -0.16 -3.99
N ARG A 3 22.30 -0.11 -3.67
CA ARG A 3 21.65 1.10 -3.13
C ARG A 3 21.38 0.88 -1.64
N PRO A 4 21.62 1.88 -0.77
CA PRO A 4 21.34 1.73 0.65
C PRO A 4 19.82 1.66 0.89
N CYS A 5 19.40 0.80 1.82
CA CYS A 5 18.03 0.77 2.33
C CYS A 5 17.71 2.13 2.96
N THR A 6 16.56 2.69 2.58
CA THR A 6 16.10 4.01 3.03
C THR A 6 15.86 4.07 4.55
N ASP A 7 15.54 2.93 5.17
CA ASP A 7 15.19 2.88 6.60
C ASP A 7 16.36 2.47 7.52
N CYS A 8 17.29 1.64 7.05
CA CYS A 8 18.37 1.09 7.90
C CYS A 8 19.78 1.18 7.29
N ASN A 9 19.93 1.78 6.12
CA ASN A 9 21.18 1.90 5.36
C ASN A 9 21.86 0.57 4.97
N ALA A 10 21.25 -0.59 5.25
CA ALA A 10 21.77 -1.87 4.78
C ALA A 10 21.87 -1.92 3.24
N PRO A 11 22.89 -2.57 2.66
CA PRO A 11 23.03 -2.66 1.22
C PRO A 11 21.88 -3.48 0.62
N VAL A 12 21.20 -2.91 -0.36
CA VAL A 12 20.18 -3.59 -1.17
C VAL A 12 20.78 -3.91 -2.54
N THR A 13 20.87 -5.20 -2.84
CA THR A 13 21.49 -5.73 -4.06
C THR A 13 20.50 -5.93 -5.20
N GLU A 14 19.21 -6.07 -4.88
CA GLU A 14 18.16 -6.43 -5.83
C GLU A 14 17.03 -5.39 -5.81
N SER A 15 16.43 -5.15 -6.99
CA SER A 15 15.32 -4.22 -7.17
C SER A 15 14.40 -4.79 -8.25
N PRO A 16 13.08 -4.89 -8.01
CA PRO A 16 12.37 -4.48 -6.80
C PRO A 16 12.74 -5.35 -5.59
N THR A 17 12.51 -4.83 -4.40
CA THR A 17 12.50 -5.65 -3.18
C THR A 17 11.22 -6.43 -3.16
N VAL A 18 11.32 -7.76 -3.04
CA VAL A 18 10.19 -8.68 -3.03
C VAL A 18 10.09 -9.34 -1.66
N VAL A 19 8.89 -9.35 -1.07
CA VAL A 19 8.58 -10.07 0.18
C VAL A 19 7.19 -10.69 0.11
N ASP A 20 7.00 -11.80 0.79
CA ASP A 20 5.68 -12.39 1.05
C ASP A 20 5.11 -11.87 2.37
N PHE A 21 3.90 -11.31 2.32
CA PHE A 21 3.18 -10.84 3.50
C PHE A 21 1.69 -11.12 3.36
N ASP A 22 1.09 -11.76 4.38
CA ASP A 22 -0.34 -12.11 4.41
C ASP A 22 -0.84 -12.85 3.14
N ARG A 23 -0.04 -13.80 2.64
CA ARG A 23 -0.29 -14.57 1.41
C ARG A 23 -0.32 -13.73 0.12
N GLN A 24 0.29 -12.55 0.15
CA GLN A 24 0.47 -11.66 -0.99
C GLN A 24 1.96 -11.41 -1.23
N GLU A 25 2.38 -11.47 -2.49
CA GLU A 25 3.72 -11.06 -2.91
C GLU A 25 3.74 -9.54 -3.11
N ILE A 26 4.63 -8.84 -2.41
CA ILE A 26 4.75 -7.38 -2.43
C ILE A 26 6.04 -7.01 -3.15
N HIS A 27 5.92 -6.19 -4.20
CA HIS A 27 7.06 -5.66 -4.94
C HIS A 27 7.19 -4.15 -4.73
N VAL A 28 8.33 -3.71 -4.20
CA VAL A 28 8.63 -2.29 -4.02
C VAL A 28 9.85 -1.89 -4.84
N PHE A 29 9.63 -1.03 -5.83
CA PHE A 29 10.69 -0.44 -6.67
C PHE A 29 11.26 0.84 -6.04
N HIS A 30 10.41 1.59 -5.34
CA HIS A 30 10.77 2.81 -4.63
C HIS A 30 9.81 3.02 -3.44
N PRO A 31 10.29 3.42 -2.25
CA PRO A 31 11.68 3.64 -1.88
C PRO A 31 12.52 2.34 -1.88
N VAL A 32 13.84 2.45 -1.94
CA VAL A 32 14.73 1.28 -1.85
C VAL A 32 14.71 0.77 -0.41
N LEU A 33 14.20 -0.44 -0.19
CA LEU A 33 14.10 -1.06 1.14
C LEU A 33 14.78 -2.43 1.13
N CYS A 34 15.40 -2.84 2.23
CA CYS A 34 15.77 -4.25 2.38
C CYS A 34 14.52 -5.07 2.76
N PRO A 35 14.52 -6.40 2.51
CA PRO A 35 13.37 -7.26 2.80
C PRO A 35 12.86 -7.15 4.25
N SER A 36 13.77 -7.07 5.23
CA SER A 36 13.40 -6.93 6.65
C SER A 36 12.70 -5.62 6.97
N CYS A 37 13.17 -4.49 6.40
CA CYS A 37 12.51 -3.20 6.56
C CYS A 37 11.15 -3.17 5.86
N LEU A 38 11.03 -3.77 4.67
CA LEU A 38 9.75 -3.85 3.96
C LEU A 38 8.73 -4.67 4.76
N LEU A 39 9.10 -5.83 5.29
CA LEU A 39 8.22 -6.63 6.16
C LEU A 39 7.82 -5.87 7.43
N ALA A 40 8.76 -5.18 8.09
CA ALA A 40 8.46 -4.38 9.27
C ALA A 40 7.47 -3.26 8.96
N GLN A 41 7.59 -2.62 7.79
CA GLN A 41 6.62 -1.63 7.34
C GLN A 41 5.26 -2.27 7.04
N CYS A 42 5.22 -3.46 6.45
CA CYS A 42 3.97 -4.17 6.23
C CYS A 42 3.26 -4.47 7.55
N VAL A 43 3.97 -4.96 8.56
CA VAL A 43 3.39 -5.21 9.89
C VAL A 43 2.86 -3.92 10.52
N LYS A 44 3.61 -2.83 10.42
CA LYS A 44 3.31 -1.57 11.13
C LYS A 44 2.24 -0.72 10.44
N TYR A 45 2.24 -0.70 9.11
CA TYR A 45 1.47 0.26 8.32
C TYR A 45 0.38 -0.38 7.46
N SER A 46 0.21 -1.71 7.46
CA SER A 46 -0.94 -2.28 6.75
C SER A 46 -2.25 -1.82 7.37
N VAL A 47 -3.22 -1.53 6.50
CA VAL A 47 -4.59 -1.17 6.91
C VAL A 47 -5.55 -2.29 6.54
N GLU A 48 -6.70 -2.35 7.20
CA GLU A 48 -7.73 -3.33 6.88
C GLU A 48 -8.60 -2.83 5.72
N CYS A 49 -8.90 -3.73 4.77
CA CYS A 49 -9.84 -3.45 3.71
C CYS A 49 -11.26 -3.43 4.26
N ALA A 50 -11.95 -2.29 4.13
CA ALA A 50 -13.32 -2.12 4.63
C ALA A 50 -14.34 -3.08 4.00
N ASN A 51 -14.03 -3.69 2.86
CA ASN A 51 -14.94 -4.60 2.17
C ASN A 51 -14.71 -6.08 2.51
N CYS A 52 -13.45 -6.54 2.56
CA CYS A 52 -13.14 -7.97 2.74
C CYS A 52 -12.47 -8.33 4.07
N GLY A 53 -12.11 -7.32 4.89
CA GLY A 53 -11.37 -7.52 6.14
C GLY A 53 -9.90 -7.98 5.97
N GLY A 54 -9.43 -8.14 4.73
CA GLY A 54 -8.05 -8.51 4.44
C GLY A 54 -7.08 -7.35 4.63
N LYS A 55 -5.80 -7.63 4.86
CA LYS A 55 -4.78 -6.57 4.98
C LYS A 55 -4.44 -5.97 3.63
N ILE A 56 -4.25 -4.66 3.63
CA ILE A 56 -3.73 -3.87 2.53
C ILE A 56 -2.32 -3.43 2.95
N PRO A 57 -1.26 -4.00 2.34
CA PRO A 57 0.09 -3.61 2.67
C PRO A 57 0.43 -2.19 2.18
N PRO A 58 1.43 -1.52 2.79
CA PRO A 58 1.96 -0.28 2.25
C PRO A 58 2.49 -0.51 0.83
N TYR A 59 2.52 0.57 0.08
CA TYR A 59 2.89 0.63 -1.34
C TYR A 59 1.90 -0.06 -2.29
N SER A 60 0.68 -0.33 -1.79
CA SER A 60 -0.43 -0.83 -2.59
C SER A 60 -1.26 0.31 -3.17
N GLN A 61 -1.86 0.05 -4.33
CA GLN A 61 -2.96 0.87 -4.83
C GLN A 61 -4.22 0.58 -4.04
N VAL A 62 -4.90 1.62 -3.59
CA VAL A 62 -6.11 1.52 -2.78
C VAL A 62 -7.23 2.38 -3.36
N GLY A 63 -8.45 1.87 -3.25
CA GLY A 63 -9.64 2.70 -3.35
C GLY A 63 -9.89 3.39 -2.02
N VAL A 64 -10.35 4.63 -2.05
CA VAL A 64 -10.73 5.38 -0.85
C VAL A 64 -12.23 5.65 -0.87
N LEU A 65 -12.89 5.28 0.22
CA LEU A 65 -14.28 5.59 0.52
C LEU A 65 -14.32 6.63 1.62
N LYS A 66 -15.30 7.54 1.57
CA LYS A 66 -15.61 8.44 2.68
C LYS A 66 -16.70 7.77 3.50
N ALA A 67 -16.41 7.45 4.76
CA ALA A 67 -17.42 7.01 5.71
C ALA A 67 -18.33 8.19 6.10
N ASP A 68 -19.51 7.87 6.66
CA ASP A 68 -20.51 8.87 7.05
C ASP A 68 -20.02 9.84 8.14
N ASP A 69 -18.98 9.47 8.88
CA ASP A 69 -18.28 10.29 9.88
C ASP A 69 -17.16 11.16 9.29
N GLY A 70 -16.95 11.09 7.96
CA GLY A 70 -15.88 11.78 7.25
C GLY A 70 -14.53 11.07 7.30
N ALA A 71 -14.41 9.90 7.93
CA ALA A 71 -13.18 9.12 7.94
C ALA A 71 -12.91 8.47 6.57
N ALA A 72 -11.63 8.39 6.20
CA ALA A 72 -11.22 7.66 5.01
C ALA A 72 -11.16 6.16 5.30
N GLN A 73 -11.92 5.38 4.54
CA GLN A 73 -11.86 3.93 4.53
C GLN A 73 -11.11 3.45 3.28
N TYR A 74 -10.31 2.40 3.43
CA TYR A 74 -9.48 1.87 2.35
C TYR A 74 -10.02 0.55 1.87
N VAL A 75 -10.02 0.35 0.56
CA VAL A 75 -10.44 -0.92 -0.06
C VAL A 75 -9.38 -1.39 -1.07
N HIS A 76 -9.24 -2.71 -1.21
CA HIS A 76 -8.37 -3.28 -2.24
C HIS A 76 -8.85 -2.85 -3.64
N MET A 77 -7.92 -2.52 -4.50
CA MET A 77 -8.17 -2.28 -5.94
C MET A 77 -8.28 -3.58 -6.74
N THR A 78 -9.18 -4.47 -6.32
CA THR A 78 -9.47 -5.75 -7.02
C THR A 78 -10.91 -5.78 -7.45
N THR A 79 -11.26 -6.55 -8.48
CA THR A 79 -12.66 -6.66 -8.98
C THR A 79 -13.66 -7.12 -7.91
N ALA A 80 -13.21 -7.82 -6.87
CA ALA A 80 -14.04 -8.24 -5.74
C ALA A 80 -14.27 -7.12 -4.71
N CYS A 81 -13.39 -6.11 -4.64
CA CYS A 81 -13.44 -5.01 -3.66
C CYS A 81 -13.68 -3.62 -4.27
N SER A 82 -13.50 -3.45 -5.58
CA SER A 82 -13.70 -2.18 -6.29
C SER A 82 -15.16 -1.94 -6.69
N THR A 83 -16.04 -2.94 -6.54
CA THR A 83 -17.48 -2.84 -6.85
C THR A 83 -18.27 -1.96 -5.87
N VAL A 84 -17.65 -1.51 -4.76
CA VAL A 84 -18.33 -0.76 -3.68
C VAL A 84 -18.26 0.76 -3.84
N GLY A 85 -18.01 1.27 -5.05
CA GLY A 85 -18.11 2.72 -5.31
C GLY A 85 -16.88 3.52 -4.84
N SER A 86 -15.67 3.02 -5.11
CA SER A 86 -14.43 3.77 -4.88
C SER A 86 -14.44 5.09 -5.67
N ALA A 87 -14.64 6.19 -4.95
CA ALA A 87 -14.70 7.54 -5.52
C ALA A 87 -13.30 8.13 -5.79
N PHE A 88 -12.24 7.54 -5.21
CA PHE A 88 -10.86 8.02 -5.34
C PHE A 88 -9.86 6.86 -5.43
N HIS A 89 -8.79 7.07 -6.20
CA HIS A 89 -7.63 6.18 -6.32
C HIS A 89 -6.42 6.83 -5.64
N GLY A 90 -5.70 6.09 -4.79
CA GLY A 90 -4.52 6.60 -4.10
C GLY A 90 -3.41 5.55 -3.96
N TYR A 91 -2.20 6.02 -3.66
CA TYR A 91 -1.05 5.19 -3.29
C TYR A 91 -0.82 5.25 -1.78
N PHE A 92 -0.87 4.11 -1.11
CA PHE A 92 -0.73 4.06 0.34
C PHE A 92 0.75 3.98 0.72
N GLY A 93 1.38 5.05 1.23
CA GLY A 93 2.81 5.07 1.59
C GLY A 93 3.06 5.29 3.08
N LYS A 94 3.70 4.31 3.77
CA LYS A 94 4.10 4.41 5.19
C LYS A 94 2.97 4.84 6.16
N GLY A 95 1.75 4.33 5.98
CA GLY A 95 0.62 4.66 6.86
C GLY A 95 -0.04 6.01 6.57
N THR A 96 0.42 6.70 5.53
CA THR A 96 -0.15 7.95 5.04
C THR A 96 -0.53 7.81 3.57
N LEU A 97 -1.67 8.36 3.20
CA LEU A 97 -2.11 8.40 1.80
C LEU A 97 -1.22 9.40 1.05
N GLY A 98 -0.48 8.97 0.03
CA GLY A 98 0.29 9.84 -0.87
C GLY A 98 -0.58 10.42 -2.00
N GLU A 99 -0.01 11.30 -2.85
CA GLU A 99 -0.73 12.12 -3.84
C GLU A 99 -1.93 11.43 -4.52
N PHE A 100 -3.12 12.05 -4.39
CA PHE A 100 -4.36 11.57 -5.01
C PHE A 100 -4.66 12.39 -6.26
N VAL A 101 -5.13 11.71 -7.31
CA VAL A 101 -5.80 12.36 -8.44
C VAL A 101 -7.30 12.12 -8.27
N GLN A 102 -8.05 13.19 -8.04
CA GLN A 102 -9.51 13.17 -8.11
C GLN A 102 -9.89 12.92 -9.58
N ILE A 103 -10.50 11.77 -9.86
CA ILE A 103 -11.19 11.57 -11.13
C ILE A 103 -12.65 11.86 -10.83
N GLU A 104 -13.13 13.03 -11.26
CA GLU A 104 -14.57 13.30 -11.32
C GLU A 104 -15.19 12.25 -12.25
N ALA A 105 -16.10 11.43 -11.69
CA ALA A 105 -16.98 10.61 -12.50
C ALA A 105 -17.99 11.56 -13.18
N CYS A 106 -17.94 11.61 -14.51
CA CYS A 106 -18.93 12.27 -15.36
C CYS A 106 -19.92 11.19 -15.85
#